data_AF-A0A0D2GFZ5-F1
#
_entry.id   AF-A0A0D2GFZ5-F1
#
_cell.length_a   1.000
_cell.length_b   1.000
_cell.length_c   1.000
_cell.angle_alpha   90.00
_cell.angle_beta   90.00
_cell.angle_gamma   90.00
#
_symmetry.space_group_name_H-M   'P 1'
#
loop_
_entity.id
_entity.type
_entity.pdbx_description
1 polymer ?
#
loop_
_entity_poly.entity_id
_entity_poly.type
_entity_poly.pdbx_seq_one_letter_code
_entity_poly.pdbx_strand_id
1 'polypeptide(L)'
;MGAKLRFLYAVVCFWLLITALPYPARAEIGSTKPEAIQKEIDRLRIHYTDEHPDIQRLLRHLEKARAQQEAEKARQEQREKLRNQGDEDSEN
;
A
#
# COMPACT_ATOMS: atom_id res chain seq x y z
N MET A 1 -32.19 46.34 -13.67
CA MET A 1 -32.19 44.87 -13.83
C MET A 1 -30.80 44.27 -13.53
N GLY A 2 -30.21 44.49 -12.34
CA GLY A 2 -28.79 44.14 -12.07
C GLY A 2 -28.52 43.21 -10.88
N ALA A 3 -29.52 42.94 -10.03
CA ALA A 3 -29.33 42.12 -8.82
C ALA A 3 -29.37 40.61 -9.11
N LYS A 4 -30.20 40.18 -10.07
CA LYS A 4 -30.38 38.76 -10.42
C LYS A 4 -29.13 38.16 -11.08
N LEU A 5 -28.39 38.97 -11.85
CA LEU A 5 -27.18 38.53 -12.56
C LEU A 5 -25.98 38.34 -11.61
N ARG A 6 -25.89 39.15 -10.55
CA ARG A 6 -24.88 39.01 -9.49
C ARG A 6 -25.11 37.78 -8.61
N PHE A 7 -26.38 37.45 -8.35
CA PHE A 7 -26.75 36.27 -7.55
C PHE A 7 -26.47 34.96 -8.31
N LEU A 8 -26.78 34.93 -9.61
CA LEU A 8 -26.48 33.78 -10.47
C LEU A 8 -24.97 33.52 -10.58
N TYR A 9 -24.17 34.59 -10.67
CA TYR A 9 -22.71 34.48 -10.73
C TYR A 9 -22.11 33.93 -9.43
N ALA A 10 -22.63 34.34 -8.27
CA ALA A 10 -22.18 33.83 -6.97
C ALA A 10 -22.46 32.33 -6.79
N VAL A 11 -23.64 31.87 -7.23
CA VAL A 11 -24.01 30.44 -7.15
C VAL A 11 -23.18 29.59 -8.11
N VAL A 12 -22.93 30.06 -9.33
CA VAL A 12 -22.08 29.37 -10.32
C VAL A 12 -20.62 29.31 -9.86
N CYS A 13 -20.08 30.40 -9.31
CA CYS A 13 -18.71 30.39 -8.75
C CYS A 13 -18.57 29.48 -7.53
N PHE A 14 -19.59 29.41 -6.66
CA PHE A 14 -19.57 28.50 -5.51
C PHE A 14 -19.62 27.03 -5.95
N TRP A 15 -20.39 26.72 -7.00
CA TRP A 15 -20.43 25.38 -7.60
C TRP A 15 -19.10 25.00 -8.28
N LEU A 16 -18.46 25.95 -8.98
CA LEU A 16 -17.12 25.79 -9.56
C LEU A 16 -16.01 25.63 -8.51
N LEU A 17 -16.19 26.20 -7.30
CA LEU A 17 -15.22 26.06 -6.21
C LEU A 17 -15.25 24.66 -5.58
N ILE A 18 -16.41 24.00 -5.55
CA ILE A 18 -16.58 22.66 -4.97
C ILE A 18 -15.90 21.59 -5.83
N THR A 19 -15.84 21.74 -7.14
CA THR A 19 -15.19 20.77 -8.05
C THR A 19 -13.66 20.85 -8.06
N ALA A 20 -13.08 21.89 -7.46
CA ALA A 20 -11.63 22.06 -7.37
C ALA A 20 -11.02 21.47 -6.09
N LEU A 21 -11.84 20.91 -5.19
CA LEU A 21 -11.32 20.25 -4.01
C LEU A 21 -10.58 18.98 -4.45
N PRO A 22 -9.30 18.81 -4.07
CA PRO A 22 -8.60 17.56 -4.28
C PRO A 22 -9.40 16.47 -3.56
N TYR A 23 -9.85 15.47 -4.31
CA TYR A 23 -10.45 14.26 -3.75
C TYR A 23 -9.56 13.80 -2.59
N PRO A 24 -10.14 13.46 -1.42
CA PRO A 24 -9.35 12.92 -0.32
C PRO A 24 -8.58 11.73 -0.89
N ALA A 25 -7.25 11.84 -0.88
CA ALA A 25 -6.35 10.82 -1.35
C ALA A 25 -6.74 9.54 -0.61
N ARG A 26 -7.41 8.63 -1.35
CA ARG A 26 -7.75 7.31 -0.84
C ARG A 26 -6.41 6.69 -0.51
N ALA A 27 -6.12 6.50 0.77
CA ALA A 27 -4.89 5.87 1.21
C ALA A 27 -4.86 4.50 0.54
N GLU A 28 -4.06 4.39 -0.52
CA GLU A 28 -3.74 3.15 -1.19
C GLU A 28 -3.13 2.26 -0.12
N ILE A 29 -3.93 1.31 0.39
CA ILE A 29 -3.46 0.22 1.23
C ILE A 29 -2.75 -0.76 0.27
N GLY A 30 -1.70 -0.29 -0.38
CA GLY A 30 -0.87 -0.99 -1.36
C GLY A 30 0.51 -1.34 -0.80
N SER A 31 0.68 -1.29 0.52
CA SER A 31 1.94 -1.67 1.15
C SER A 31 2.07 -3.20 1.14
N THR A 32 2.81 -3.73 0.17
CA THR A 32 3.21 -5.15 0.05
C THR A 32 4.16 -5.62 1.16
N LYS A 33 4.52 -4.75 2.10
CA LYS A 33 5.41 -5.12 3.21
C LYS A 33 4.64 -5.97 4.23
N PRO A 34 5.18 -7.12 4.67
CA PRO A 34 4.48 -8.03 5.60
C PRO A 34 4.09 -7.33 6.92
N GLU A 35 4.91 -6.39 7.40
CA GLU A 35 4.64 -5.60 8.60
C GLU A 35 3.40 -4.70 8.48
N ALA A 36 3.15 -4.15 7.29
CA ALA A 36 1.99 -3.29 7.07
C ALA A 36 0.70 -4.11 7.01
N ILE A 37 0.77 -5.31 6.42
CA ILE A 37 -0.35 -6.26 6.39
C ILE A 37 -0.68 -6.72 7.82
N GLN A 38 0.33 -6.99 8.64
CA GLN A 38 0.13 -7.36 10.05
C GLN A 38 -0.58 -6.25 10.83
N LYS A 39 -0.13 -4.99 10.68
CA LYS A 39 -0.78 -3.84 11.35
C LYS A 39 -2.25 -3.68 10.94
N GLU A 40 -2.58 -3.98 9.69
CA GLU A 40 -3.96 -3.89 9.21
C GLU A 40 -4.83 -5.02 9.76
N ILE A 41 -4.30 -6.24 9.88
CA ILE A 41 -4.97 -7.35 10.57
C ILE A 41 -5.24 -6.98 12.03
N ASP A 42 -4.23 -6.43 12.72
CA ASP A 42 -4.38 -6.04 14.13
C ASP A 42 -5.42 -4.93 14.30
N ARG A 43 -5.51 -3.99 13.35
CA ARG A 43 -6.61 -3.00 13.31
C ARG A 43 -7.97 -3.64 13.11
N LEU A 44 -8.09 -4.57 12.17
CA LEU A 44 -9.36 -5.23 11.87
C LEU A 44 -9.83 -6.12 13.02
N ARG A 45 -8.90 -6.71 13.77
CA ARG A 45 -9.19 -7.49 14.99
C ARG A 45 -9.85 -6.70 16.11
N ILE A 46 -9.73 -5.37 16.11
CA ILE A 46 -10.44 -4.50 17.06
C ILE A 46 -11.95 -4.50 16.77
N HIS A 47 -12.33 -4.65 15.51
CA HIS A 47 -13.71 -4.51 15.04
C HIS A 47 -14.37 -5.84 14.65
N TYR A 48 -13.58 -6.82 14.23
CA TYR A 48 -14.06 -8.07 13.65
C TYR A 48 -13.32 -9.28 14.26
N THR A 49 -13.98 -10.43 14.24
CA THR A 49 -13.37 -11.71 14.61
C THR A 49 -12.49 -12.25 13.49
N ASP A 50 -11.56 -13.15 13.83
CA ASP A 50 -10.63 -13.78 12.86
C ASP A 50 -11.33 -14.55 11.73
N GLU A 51 -12.63 -14.82 11.84
CA GLU A 51 -13.45 -15.45 10.80
C GLU A 51 -13.88 -14.48 9.69
N HIS A 52 -13.60 -13.18 9.83
CA HIS A 52 -13.99 -12.19 8.83
C HIS A 52 -13.24 -12.42 7.49
N PRO A 53 -13.92 -12.36 6.34
CA PRO A 53 -13.30 -12.65 5.03
C PRO A 53 -12.12 -11.73 4.71
N ASP A 54 -12.15 -10.47 5.15
CA ASP A 54 -11.04 -9.53 4.96
C ASP A 54 -9.80 -9.91 5.78
N ILE A 55 -9.99 -10.36 7.02
CA ILE A 55 -8.88 -10.82 7.87
C ILE A 55 -8.25 -12.08 7.26
N GLN A 56 -9.08 -13.04 6.82
CA GLN A 56 -8.59 -14.23 6.12
C GLN A 56 -7.83 -13.88 4.83
N ARG A 57 -8.32 -12.88 4.07
CA ARG A 57 -7.64 -12.41 2.86
C ARG A 57 -6.28 -11.82 3.20
N LEU A 58 -6.19 -10.96 4.22
CA LEU A 58 -4.95 -10.35 4.66
C LEU A 58 -3.97 -11.39 5.22
N LEU A 59 -4.44 -12.39 5.95
CA LEU A 59 -3.61 -13.50 6.43
C LEU A 59 -2.96 -14.26 5.27
N ARG A 60 -3.72 -14.58 4.21
CA ARG A 60 -3.16 -15.19 2.98
C ARG A 60 -2.14 -14.30 2.30
N HIS A 61 -2.39 -12.99 2.25
CA HIS A 61 -1.43 -12.03 1.70
C HIS A 61 -0.15 -11.95 2.53
N LEU A 62 -0.27 -12.02 3.86
CA LEU A 62 0.85 -11.99 4.79
C LEU A 62 1.73 -13.24 4.64
N GLU A 63 1.12 -14.41 4.56
CA GLU A 63 1.83 -15.67 4.29
C GLU A 63 2.60 -15.61 2.96
N LYS A 64 1.93 -15.14 1.90
CA LYS A 64 2.58 -14.97 0.59
C LYS A 64 3.74 -13.98 0.63
N ALA A 65 3.58 -12.85 1.31
CA ALA A 65 4.62 -11.85 1.45
C ALA A 65 5.84 -12.37 2.22
N ARG A 66 5.63 -13.17 3.29
CA ARG A 66 6.71 -13.82 4.03
C ARG A 66 7.47 -14.82 3.18
N ALA A 67 6.75 -15.70 2.48
CA ALA A 67 7.36 -16.70 1.58
C ALA A 67 8.19 -16.03 0.47
N GLN A 68 7.71 -14.92 -0.10
CA GLN A 68 8.48 -14.15 -1.08
C GLN A 68 9.74 -13.54 -0.47
N GLN A 69 9.65 -12.96 0.72
CA GLN A 69 10.80 -12.37 1.41
C GLN A 69 11.87 -13.42 1.75
N GLU A 70 11.47 -14.61 2.19
CA GLU A 70 12.38 -15.72 2.47
C GLU A 70 13.05 -16.23 1.18
N ALA A 71 12.29 -16.38 0.10
CA ALA A 71 12.82 -16.79 -1.20
C ALA A 71 13.83 -15.76 -1.76
N GLU A 72 13.57 -14.47 -1.58
CA GLU A 72 14.50 -13.41 -1.98
C GLU A 72 15.79 -13.45 -1.17
N LYS A 73 15.71 -13.64 0.15
CA LYS A 73 16.89 -13.79 1.01
C LYS A 73 17.74 -15.00 0.61
N ALA A 74 17.10 -16.14 0.38
CA ALA A 74 17.80 -17.35 -0.06
C ALA A 74 18.52 -17.15 -1.40
N ARG A 75 17.91 -16.42 -2.35
CA ARG A 75 18.55 -16.08 -3.63
C ARG A 75 19.72 -15.11 -3.45
N GLN A 76 19.61 -14.14 -2.55
CA GLN A 76 20.70 -13.22 -2.24
C GLN A 76 21.90 -13.96 -1.63
N GLU A 77 21.67 -14.84 -0.66
CA GLU A 77 22.72 -15.65 -0.04
C GLU A 77 23.42 -16.55 -1.05
N GLN A 78 22.68 -17.19 -1.97
CA GLN A 78 23.29 -18.00 -3.04
C GLN A 78 24.15 -17.15 -3.97
N ARG A 79 23.68 -15.94 -4.31
CA ARG A 79 24.43 -15.01 -5.17
C ARG A 79 25.70 -14.50 -4.51
N GLU A 80 25.65 -14.22 -3.21
CA GLU A 80 26.83 -13.83 -2.43
C GLU A 80 27.86 -14.95 -2.36
N LYS A 81 27.42 -16.21 -2.14
CA LYS A 81 28.32 -17.37 -2.15
C LYS A 81 29.02 -17.54 -3.50
N LEU A 82 28.28 -17.44 -4.59
CA LEU A 82 28.83 -17.53 -5.95
C LEU A 82 29.84 -16.42 -6.25
N ARG A 83 29.58 -15.20 -5.76
CA ARG A 83 30.51 -14.08 -5.89
C ARG A 83 31.82 -14.35 -5.14
N ASN A 84 31.72 -14.77 -3.88
CA ASN A 84 32.92 -15.03 -3.07
C ASN A 84 33.76 -16.18 -3.63
N GLN A 85 33.13 -17.23 -4.18
CA GLN A 85 33.84 -18.32 -4.86
C GLN A 85 34.60 -17.85 -6.11
N GLY A 86 33.99 -16.98 -6.93
CA GLY A 86 34.65 -16.44 -8.11
C GLY A 86 35.84 -15.53 -7.79
N ASP A 87 35.81 -14.85 -6.64
CA ASP A 87 36.91 -14.02 -6.15
C ASP A 87 38.07 -14.92 -5.63
N GLU A 88 37.78 -15.99 -4.89
CA GLU A 88 38.77 -16.96 -4.38
C GLU A 88 39.49 -17.73 -5.50
N ASP A 89 38.78 -18.11 -6.57
CA ASP A 89 39.36 -18.80 -7.73
C ASP A 89 40.27 -17.90 -8.59
N SER A 90 40.22 -16.57 -8.40
CA SER A 90 41.01 -15.60 -9.17
C SER A 90 42.32 -15.18 -8.50
N GLU A 91 42.49 -15.50 -7.21
CA GLU A 91 43.66 -15.16 -6.39
C GLU A 91 44.69 -16.30 -6.26
N ASN A 92 44.42 -17.46 -6.86
CA ASN A 92 45.28 -18.66 -6.84
C ASN A 92 45.73 -19.06 -8.26
#